data_AF-A0A958LI02-F1
#
_entry.id   AF-A0A958LI02-F1
#
_cell.length_a   1.000
_cell.length_b   1.000
_cell.length_c   1.000
_cell.angle_alpha   90.00
_cell.angle_beta   90.00
_cell.angle_gamma   90.00
#
_symmetry.space_group_name_H-M   'P 1'
#
loop_
_entity.id
_entity.type
_entity.pdbx_description
1 polymer ?
#
loop_
_entity_poly.entity_id
_entity_poly.type
_entity_poly.pdbx_seq_one_letter_code
_entity_poly.pdbx_strand_id
1 'polypeptide(L)'
;QFSPQNPISSFVPVADQKLLDSVFCIKEYRIVGKDHTFSFNGEKYAISDQLKYSISKQKIEIRFCSNGLTWKAYFANNELKVIKIKKCRTGAAAA
;
A
#
# COMPACT_ATOMS: atom_id res chain seq x y z
N GLN A 1 3.36 -48.32 19.58
CA GLN A 1 2.78 -47.93 18.29
C GLN A 1 1.88 -46.73 18.53
N PHE A 2 2.24 -45.56 18.03
CA PHE A 2 1.43 -44.34 18.21
C PHE A 2 0.52 -44.18 16.99
N SER A 3 -0.78 -44.29 17.20
CA SER A 3 -1.76 -44.00 16.16
C SER A 3 -2.03 -42.49 16.13
N PRO A 4 -2.22 -41.89 14.94
CA PRO A 4 -2.58 -40.48 14.83
C PRO A 4 -3.93 -40.23 15.52
N GLN A 5 -4.03 -39.16 16.31
CA GLN A 5 -5.26 -38.75 16.98
C GLN A 5 -6.36 -38.33 16.01
N ASN A 6 -5.99 -37.85 14.82
CA ASN A 6 -6.94 -37.53 13.76
C ASN A 6 -6.63 -38.38 12.51
N PRO A 7 -7.37 -39.47 12.28
CA PRO A 7 -7.18 -40.32 11.12
C PRO A 7 -7.73 -39.70 9.82
N ILE A 8 -8.47 -38.58 9.91
CA ILE A 8 -9.14 -37.94 8.77
C ILE A 8 -8.39 -36.66 8.40
N SER A 9 -8.01 -36.57 7.12
CA SER A 9 -7.40 -35.36 6.57
C SER A 9 -8.39 -34.19 6.64
N SER A 10 -7.97 -33.08 7.26
CA SER A 10 -8.71 -31.81 7.25
C SER A 10 -8.31 -30.91 6.08
N PHE A 11 -7.67 -31.46 5.05
CA PHE A 11 -7.29 -30.70 3.87
C PHE A 11 -8.54 -30.25 3.11
N VAL A 12 -8.68 -28.93 2.95
CA VAL A 12 -9.71 -28.31 2.12
C VAL A 12 -9.00 -27.49 1.05
N PRO A 13 -9.22 -27.75 -0.25
CA PRO A 13 -8.63 -26.95 -1.31
C PRO A 13 -9.13 -25.51 -1.19
N VAL A 14 -8.22 -24.56 -1.39
CA VAL A 14 -8.58 -23.14 -1.42
C VAL A 14 -9.49 -22.92 -2.64
N ALA A 15 -10.64 -22.26 -2.44
CA ALA A 15 -11.55 -21.93 -3.52
C ALA A 15 -10.83 -21.11 -4.61
N ASP A 16 -10.98 -21.51 -5.88
CA ASP A 16 -10.27 -20.95 -7.04
C ASP A 16 -10.42 -19.43 -7.22
N GLN A 17 -11.46 -18.82 -6.63
CA GLN A 17 -11.80 -17.41 -6.82
C GLN A 17 -11.36 -16.49 -5.67
N LYS A 18 -10.66 -17.00 -4.65
CA LYS A 18 -10.08 -16.09 -3.66
C LYS A 18 -8.93 -15.35 -4.35
N LEU A 19 -9.07 -14.03 -4.53
CA LEU A 19 -8.00 -13.14 -5.02
C LEU A 19 -6.75 -13.34 -4.15
N LEU A 20 -5.91 -14.32 -4.49
CA LEU A 20 -4.67 -14.66 -3.77
C LEU A 20 -3.77 -13.42 -3.71
N ASP A 21 -3.86 -12.56 -4.73
CA ASP A 21 -3.24 -11.24 -4.76
C ASP A 21 -3.54 -10.39 -3.54
N SER A 22 -4.77 -10.42 -3.02
CA SER A 22 -5.15 -9.66 -1.82
C SER A 22 -4.59 -10.26 -0.52
N VAL A 23 -4.31 -11.57 -0.52
CA VAL A 23 -3.83 -12.34 0.64
C VAL A 23 -2.30 -12.24 0.76
N PHE A 24 -1.58 -12.17 -0.36
CA PHE A 24 -0.12 -12.10 -0.41
C PHE A 24 0.46 -10.67 -0.56
N CYS A 25 -0.34 -9.63 -0.30
CA CYS A 25 0.15 -8.25 -0.31
C CYS A 25 1.08 -7.96 0.87
N ILE A 26 2.31 -7.53 0.59
CA ILE A 26 3.16 -6.86 1.59
C ILE A 26 2.55 -5.49 1.89
N LYS A 27 2.41 -5.16 3.18
CA LYS A 27 1.84 -3.89 3.65
C LYS A 27 2.92 -3.08 4.35
N GLU A 28 3.13 -1.85 3.88
CA GLU A 28 3.98 -0.86 4.54
C GLU A 28 3.14 0.35 4.96
N TYR A 29 3.41 0.94 6.12
CA TYR A 29 2.65 2.09 6.60
C TYR A 29 3.47 3.36 6.51
N ARG A 30 2.86 4.44 5.99
CA ARG A 30 3.48 5.77 5.91
C ARG A 30 2.55 6.83 6.51
N ILE A 31 3.14 7.81 7.19
CA ILE A 31 2.41 8.95 7.73
C ILE A 31 2.31 10.02 6.65
N VAL A 32 1.10 10.56 6.45
CA VAL A 32 0.84 11.65 5.51
C VAL A 32 1.22 12.99 6.13
N GLY A 33 1.98 13.79 5.39
CA GLY A 33 2.36 15.15 5.75
C GLY A 33 1.17 16.11 5.81
N LYS A 34 1.42 17.34 6.29
CA LYS A 34 0.39 18.39 6.37
C LYS A 34 -0.08 18.85 4.98
N ASP A 35 0.77 18.70 3.97
CA ASP A 35 0.54 19.02 2.56
C ASP A 35 -0.08 17.86 1.77
N HIS A 36 -0.64 16.85 2.45
CA HIS A 36 -1.17 15.62 1.84
C HIS A 36 -0.16 14.87 0.96
N THR A 37 1.11 14.95 1.35
CA THR A 37 2.18 14.22 0.68
C THR A 37 2.75 13.12 1.57
N PHE A 38 3.39 12.13 0.95
CA PHE A 38 4.17 11.13 1.66
C PHE A 38 5.42 10.79 0.87
N SER A 39 6.45 10.35 1.57
CA SER A 39 7.70 9.89 0.96
C SER A 39 7.74 8.37 0.97
N PHE A 40 8.03 7.78 -0.18
CA PHE A 40 8.13 6.34 -0.36
C PHE A 40 9.22 6.03 -1.39
N ASN A 41 10.07 5.05 -1.08
CA ASN A 41 11.20 4.63 -1.92
C ASN A 41 12.11 5.78 -2.43
N GLY A 42 12.41 6.76 -1.56
CA GLY A 42 13.23 7.93 -1.93
C GLY A 42 12.51 9.01 -2.75
N GLU A 43 11.24 8.80 -3.10
CA GLU A 43 10.44 9.71 -3.91
C GLU A 43 9.29 10.31 -3.10
N LYS A 44 8.82 11.49 -3.50
CA LYS A 44 7.72 12.19 -2.84
C LYS A 44 6.47 12.11 -3.70
N TYR A 45 5.35 11.75 -3.08
CA TYR A 45 4.06 11.56 -3.73
C TYR A 45 3.03 12.49 -3.10
N ALA A 46 2.21 13.14 -3.92
CA ALA A 46 1.03 13.89 -3.49
C ALA A 46 -0.21 13.03 -3.68
N ILE A 47 -1.12 13.06 -2.71
CA ILE A 47 -2.44 12.44 -2.85
C ILE A 47 -3.30 13.41 -3.68
N SER A 48 -3.71 12.96 -4.87
CA SER A 48 -4.48 13.76 -5.81
C SER A 48 -5.99 13.58 -5.65
N ASP A 49 -6.40 12.62 -4.83
CA ASP A 49 -7.81 12.29 -4.68
C ASP A 49 -8.57 13.39 -3.92
N GLN A 50 -9.84 13.62 -4.29
CA GLN A 50 -10.70 14.55 -3.55
C GLN A 50 -11.18 13.88 -2.27
N LEU A 51 -10.43 14.08 -1.20
CA LEU A 51 -10.76 13.53 0.11
C LEU A 51 -11.90 14.31 0.76
N LYS A 52 -12.91 13.60 1.26
CA LYS A 52 -14.01 14.20 2.05
C LYS A 52 -13.50 14.92 3.30
N TYR A 53 -12.39 14.43 3.87
CA TYR A 53 -11.76 14.96 5.06
C TYR A 53 -10.25 14.96 4.90
N SER A 54 -9.56 15.90 5.55
CA SER A 54 -8.11 15.90 5.57
C SER A 54 -7.58 14.66 6.28
N ILE A 55 -6.69 13.93 5.62
CA ILE A 55 -5.96 12.79 6.21
C ILE A 55 -4.53 13.16 6.63
N SER A 56 -4.26 14.46 6.82
CA SER A 56 -2.97 14.91 7.33
C SER A 56 -2.65 14.25 8.67
N LYS A 57 -1.40 13.82 8.86
CA LYS A 57 -0.89 13.08 10.03
C LYS A 57 -1.50 11.68 10.24
N GLN A 58 -2.35 11.22 9.33
CA GLN A 58 -2.89 9.86 9.36
C GLN A 58 -1.93 8.86 8.70
N LYS A 59 -2.06 7.59 9.05
CA LYS A 59 -1.32 6.50 8.42
C LYS A 59 -2.06 6.02 7.17
N ILE A 60 -1.32 5.86 6.08
CA ILE A 60 -1.76 5.18 4.86
C ILE A 60 -1.05 3.84 4.72
N GLU A 61 -1.69 2.91 4.04
CA GLU A 61 -1.15 1.60 3.68
C GLU A 61 -0.60 1.65 2.26
N ILE A 62 0.64 1.23 2.07
CA ILE A 62 1.23 0.94 0.77
C ILE A 62 1.19 -0.58 0.61
N ARG A 63 0.47 -1.05 -0.40
CA ARG A 63 0.30 -2.47 -0.69
C ARG A 63 1.05 -2.81 -1.97
N PHE A 64 1.86 -3.86 -1.94
CA PHE A 64 2.50 -4.41 -3.13
C PHE A 64 1.64 -5.57 -3.65
N CYS A 65 1.09 -5.43 -4.85
CA CYS A 65 0.32 -6.49 -5.49
C CYS A 65 1.25 -7.46 -6.26
N SER A 66 0.76 -8.67 -6.55
CA SER A 66 1.53 -9.82 -7.05
C SER A 66 2.64 -9.47 -8.05
N ASN A 67 3.80 -10.08 -7.80
CA ASN A 67 5.11 -9.86 -8.41
C ASN A 67 5.93 -8.67 -7.88
N GLY A 68 5.41 -7.87 -6.93
CA GLY A 68 6.20 -6.86 -6.19
C GLY A 68 6.65 -5.64 -7.01
N LEU A 69 6.32 -5.61 -8.31
CA LEU A 69 6.71 -4.54 -9.24
C LEU A 69 5.79 -3.32 -9.16
N THR A 70 4.55 -3.50 -8.71
CA THR A 70 3.58 -2.41 -8.60
C THR A 70 3.07 -2.29 -7.17
N TRP A 71 3.06 -1.05 -6.69
CA TRP A 71 2.53 -0.70 -5.39
C TRP A 71 1.34 0.24 -5.55
N LYS A 72 0.43 0.19 -4.59
CA LYS A 72 -0.77 1.02 -4.52
C LYS A 72 -0.92 1.57 -3.11
N ALA A 73 -1.36 2.82 -3.00
CA ALA A 73 -1.66 3.44 -1.71
C ALA A 73 -3.13 3.22 -1.35
N TYR A 74 -3.41 2.99 -0.07
CA TYR A 74 -4.74 2.80 0.48
C TYR A 74 -4.91 3.58 1.78
N PHE A 75 -6.13 4.08 2.00
CA PHE A 75 -6.54 4.67 3.27
C PHE A 75 -7.90 4.09 3.67
N ALA A 76 -7.97 3.47 4.85
CA ALA A 76 -9.18 2.81 5.34
C ALA A 76 -9.81 1.85 4.30
N ASN A 77 -8.97 1.05 3.64
CA ASN A 77 -9.33 0.14 2.53
C ASN A 77 -9.77 0.81 1.21
N ASN A 78 -9.75 2.14 1.09
CA ASN A 78 -9.99 2.84 -0.17
C ASN A 78 -8.66 3.09 -0.91
N GLU A 79 -8.61 2.77 -2.20
CA GLU A 79 -7.43 3.04 -3.05
C GLU A 79 -7.26 4.56 -3.24
N LEU A 80 -6.05 5.07 -3.01
CA LEU A 80 -5.72 6.48 -3.17
C LEU A 80 -5.06 6.71 -4.54
N LYS A 81 -5.52 7.74 -5.26
CA LYS A 81 -4.81 8.27 -6.43
C LYS A 81 -3.65 9.15 -5.98
N VAL A 82 -2.45 8.80 -6.42
CA VAL A 82 -1.21 9.50 -6.04
C VAL A 82 -0.44 9.95 -7.28
N ILE A 83 0.18 11.12 -7.19
CA ILE A 83 1.00 11.70 -8.25
C ILE A 83 2.41 11.90 -7.72
N LYS A 84 3.40 11.46 -8.49
CA LYS A 84 4.81 11.68 -8.17
C LYS A 84 5.17 13.15 -8.33
N ILE A 85 5.69 13.76 -7.27
CA ILE A 85 6.16 15.13 -7.27
C ILE A 85 7.59 15.14 -7.80
N LYS A 86 7.81 15.69 -9.00
CA LYS A 86 9.17 16.03 -9.43
C LYS A 86 9.63 17.24 -8.62
N LYS A 87 10.77 17.13 -7.93
CA LYS A 87 11.44 18.33 -7.39
C LYS A 87 11.85 19.18 -8.59
N CYS A 88 11.14 20.28 -8.87
CA CYS A 88 11.72 21.36 -9.63
C CYS A 88 12.86 21.93 -8.78
N ARG A 89 14.11 21.82 -9.26
CA ARG A 89 15.25 22.54 -8.67
C ARG A 89 15.04 24.01 -8.99
N THR A 90 14.29 24.74 -8.17
CA THR A 90 14.27 26.20 -8.25
C THR A 90 15.52 26.68 -7.54
N GLY A 91 16.53 27.06 -8.33
CA GLY A 91 17.78 27.59 -7.80
C GLY A 91 18.91 27.60 -8.84
N ALA A 92 18.78 28.45 -9.85
CA ALA A 92 19.93 29.03 -10.57
C ALA A 92 19.45 30.29 -11.32
N ALA A 93 19.14 31.35 -10.58
CA ALA A 93 19.13 32.71 -11.11
C ALA A 93 19.48 33.69 -9.98
N ALA A 94 20.35 34.64 -10.33
CA ALA A 94 20.79 35.81 -9.59
C ALA A 94 21.92 35.61 -8.55
N ALA A 95 23.17 35.72 -9.03
CA ALA A 95 24.12 36.77 -8.62
C ALA A 95 25.16 36.96 -9.72
#